data_AF-A0A0F9JWL9-F1
#
_entry.id   AF-A0A0F9JWL9-F1
#
_cell.length_a   1.000
_cell.length_b   1.000
_cell.length_c   1.000
_cell.angle_alpha   90.00
_cell.angle_beta   90.00
_cell.angle_gamma   90.00
#
_symmetry.space_group_name_H-M   'P 1'
#
loop_
_entity.id
_entity.type
_entity.pdbx_description
1 polymer ?
#
loop_
_entity_poly.entity_id
_entity_poly.type
_entity_poly.pdbx_seq_one_letter_code
_entity_poly.pdbx_strand_id
1 'polypeptide(L)'
;MKTRIQRSRGFKGEIRIPADKSISHRAAIIGSLASGMTEIKNFSSAADCLATLNCLQMIGVEVKKNKENEVSLIGKSLFGYR
;
A
#
# COMPACT_ATOMS: atom_id res chain seq x y z
N MET A 1 10.65 8.22 21.20
CA MET A 1 12.04 8.03 20.75
C MET A 1 12.71 9.41 20.70
N LYS A 2 13.88 9.61 21.32
CA LYS A 2 14.63 10.88 21.22
C LYS A 2 15.67 10.75 20.11
N THR A 3 15.58 11.62 19.11
CA THR A 3 16.53 11.67 17.98
C THR A 3 17.38 12.93 18.10
N ARG A 4 18.72 12.80 17.99
CA ARG A 4 19.65 13.93 17.98
C ARG A 4 20.23 14.09 16.57
N ILE A 5 20.08 15.27 15.98
CA ILE A 5 20.58 15.59 14.64
C ILE A 5 21.84 16.45 14.78
N GLN A 6 22.84 16.21 13.93
CA GLN A 6 24.09 17.00 13.87
C GLN A 6 24.33 17.50 12.43
N ARG A 7 25.20 18.50 12.26
CA ARG A 7 25.51 19.07 10.94
C ARG A 7 26.19 18.03 10.03
N SER A 8 25.67 17.90 8.81
CA SER A 8 26.29 17.10 7.74
C SER A 8 27.24 17.98 6.91
N ARG A 9 28.32 17.39 6.39
CA ARG A 9 29.27 18.04 5.46
C ARG A 9 28.81 18.00 3.99
N GLY A 10 27.69 17.34 3.71
CA GLY A 10 27.13 17.14 2.37
C GLY A 10 26.70 15.68 2.16
N PHE A 11 25.69 15.46 1.31
CA PHE A 11 25.23 14.11 0.95
C PHE A 11 25.59 13.83 -0.52
N LYS A 12 26.16 12.65 -0.78
CA LYS A 12 26.44 12.15 -2.14
C LYS A 12 26.15 10.66 -2.17
N GLY A 13 25.30 10.24 -3.11
CA GLY A 13 24.90 8.86 -3.27
C GLY A 13 23.58 8.73 -4.02
N GLU A 14 23.18 7.49 -4.26
CA GLU A 14 21.90 7.13 -4.86
C GLU A 14 21.13 6.29 -3.85
N ILE A 15 19.83 6.54 -3.73
CA ILE A 15 18.94 5.78 -2.86
C ILE A 15 17.69 5.41 -3.62
N ARG A 16 17.10 4.27 -3.26
CA ARG A 16 15.75 3.92 -3.69
C ARG A 16 14.77 4.39 -2.63
N ILE A 17 13.87 5.28 -3.01
CA ILE A 17 12.82 5.73 -2.11
C ILE A 17 11.76 4.63 -1.92
N PRO A 18 11.12 4.55 -0.74
CA PRO A 18 10.00 3.66 -0.54
C PRO A 18 8.81 4.06 -1.43
N ALA A 19 7.84 3.16 -1.53
CA ALA A 19 6.61 3.39 -2.25
C ALA A 19 5.82 4.60 -1.71
N ASP A 20 5.11 5.28 -2.62
CA ASP A 20 4.27 6.41 -2.27
C ASP A 20 3.00 5.97 -1.49
N LYS A 21 2.76 6.63 -0.36
CA LYS A 21 1.65 6.33 0.55
C LYS A 21 0.29 6.61 -0.09
N SER A 22 0.15 7.76 -0.77
CA SER A 22 -1.12 8.19 -1.35
C SER A 22 -1.53 7.32 -2.53
N ILE A 23 -0.57 6.97 -3.39
CA ILE A 23 -0.78 6.05 -4.51
C ILE A 23 -1.14 4.67 -3.95
N SER A 24 -0.46 4.18 -2.91
CA SER A 24 -0.78 2.88 -2.30
C SER A 24 -2.20 2.82 -1.75
N HIS A 25 -2.64 3.84 -0.99
CA HIS A 25 -4.02 3.95 -0.53
C HIS A 25 -5.01 3.88 -1.70
N ARG A 26 -4.81 4.73 -2.72
CA ARG A 26 -5.73 4.84 -3.85
C ARG A 26 -5.74 3.57 -4.69
N ALA A 27 -4.58 2.95 -4.94
CA ALA A 27 -4.48 1.71 -5.68
C ALA A 27 -5.26 0.57 -5.01
N ALA A 28 -5.15 0.45 -3.68
CA ALA A 28 -5.92 -0.54 -2.92
C ALA A 28 -7.44 -0.28 -3.01
N ILE A 29 -7.88 0.96 -2.80
CA ILE A 29 -9.31 1.32 -2.83
C ILE A 29 -9.89 1.17 -4.24
N ILE A 30 -9.20 1.67 -5.27
CA ILE A 30 -9.67 1.57 -6.65
C ILE A 30 -9.69 0.11 -7.09
N GLY A 31 -8.63 -0.65 -6.78
CA GLY A 31 -8.58 -2.08 -7.10
C GLY A 31 -9.71 -2.85 -6.42
N SER A 32 -10.07 -2.50 -5.19
CA SER A 32 -11.15 -3.17 -4.47
C SER A 32 -12.53 -2.90 -5.07
N LEU A 33 -12.69 -1.76 -5.76
CA LEU A 33 -13.91 -1.38 -6.49
C LEU A 33 -13.92 -1.91 -7.93
N ALA A 34 -12.77 -2.35 -8.46
CA ALA A 34 -12.69 -2.99 -9.77
C ALA A 34 -13.37 -4.37 -9.75
N SER A 35 -13.67 -4.91 -10.92
CA SER A 35 -14.15 -6.29 -11.06
C SER A 35 -12.98 -7.22 -11.38
N GLY A 36 -12.78 -8.25 -10.55
CA GLY A 36 -11.73 -9.25 -10.78
C GLY A 36 -10.41 -8.92 -10.07
N MET A 37 -9.31 -9.51 -10.53
CA MET A 37 -8.01 -9.43 -9.86
C MET A 37 -7.26 -8.14 -10.20
N THR A 38 -6.77 -7.46 -9.16
CA THR A 38 -5.82 -6.34 -9.27
C THR A 38 -4.50 -6.72 -8.60
N GLU A 39 -3.39 -6.51 -9.29
CA GLU A 39 -2.04 -6.70 -8.75
C GLU A 39 -1.34 -5.34 -8.58
N ILE A 40 -0.85 -5.08 -7.38
CA ILE A 40 -0.16 -3.84 -7.01
C ILE A 40 1.26 -4.19 -6.61
N LYS A 41 2.23 -3.69 -7.39
CA LYS A 41 3.66 -3.83 -7.12
C LYS A 41 4.19 -2.60 -6.40
N ASN A 42 5.21 -2.80 -5.57
CA ASN A 42 5.81 -1.75 -4.76
C ASN A 42 4.75 -1.01 -3.91
N PHE A 43 3.94 -1.75 -3.18
CA PHE A 43 2.94 -1.23 -2.25
C PHE A 43 3.61 -0.71 -0.97
N SER A 44 3.16 0.43 -0.45
CA SER A 44 3.71 1.02 0.77
C SER A 44 3.44 0.16 1.99
N SER A 45 4.51 -0.21 2.71
CA SER A 45 4.46 -0.93 3.99
C SER A 45 4.17 -0.01 5.18
N ALA A 46 3.87 1.27 4.93
CA ALA A 46 3.45 2.20 5.97
C ALA A 46 2.20 1.68 6.70
N ALA A 47 2.13 1.92 8.01
CA ALA A 47 1.04 1.45 8.87
C ALA A 47 -0.34 1.88 8.33
N ASP A 48 -0.47 3.10 7.81
CA ASP A 48 -1.70 3.63 7.22
C ASP A 48 -2.19 2.80 6.01
N CYS A 49 -1.26 2.38 5.14
CA CYS A 49 -1.59 1.60 3.95
C CYS A 49 -1.93 0.16 4.33
N LEU A 50 -1.25 -0.41 5.33
CA LEU A 50 -1.60 -1.72 5.88
C LEU A 50 -2.97 -1.69 6.56
N ALA A 51 -3.30 -0.62 7.29
CA ALA A 51 -4.61 -0.42 7.88
C ALA A 51 -5.70 -0.35 6.80
N THR A 52 -5.42 0.29 5.66
CA THR A 52 -6.36 0.31 4.52
C THR A 52 -6.65 -1.09 3.98
N LEU A 53 -5.61 -1.91 3.78
CA LEU A 53 -5.79 -3.30 3.35
C LEU A 53 -6.61 -4.10 4.37
N ASN A 54 -6.34 -3.92 5.66
CA ASN A 54 -7.09 -4.59 6.71
C ASN A 54 -8.57 -4.16 6.71
N CYS A 55 -8.86 -2.87 6.56
CA CYS A 55 -10.24 -2.37 6.41
C CYS A 55 -10.94 -3.01 5.21
N LEU A 56 -10.26 -3.08 4.06
CA LEU A 56 -10.79 -3.73 2.86
C LEU A 56 -11.09 -5.22 3.09
N GLN A 57 -10.21 -5.93 3.80
CA GLN A 57 -10.45 -7.32 4.19
C GLN A 57 -11.67 -7.45 5.11
N MET A 58 -11.85 -6.53 6.07
CA MET A 58 -13.00 -6.55 6.99
C MET A 58 -14.34 -6.33 6.27
N ILE A 59 -14.36 -5.56 5.18
CA ILE A 59 -15.53 -5.41 4.31
C ILE A 59 -15.59 -6.49 3.20
N GLY A 60 -14.80 -7.54 3.36
CA GLY A 60 -14.86 -8.81 2.62
C GLY A 60 -14.11 -8.83 1.30
N VAL A 61 -13.21 -7.88 1.03
CA VAL A 61 -12.31 -7.94 -0.14
C VAL A 61 -11.26 -9.02 0.13
N GLU A 62 -11.09 -9.96 -0.80
CA GLU A 62 -9.98 -10.91 -0.71
C GLU A 62 -8.67 -10.18 -1.00
N VAL A 63 -7.77 -10.12 -0.03
CA VAL A 63 -6.45 -9.49 -0.16
C VAL A 63 -5.38 -10.52 0.18
N LYS A 64 -4.43 -10.70 -0.73
CA LYS A 64 -3.23 -11.52 -0.56
C LYS A 64 -2.00 -10.62 -0.61
N LYS A 65 -1.12 -10.76 0.38
CA LYS A 65 0.19 -10.12 0.40
C LYS A 65 1.19 -11.18 -0.07
N ASN A 66 1.92 -10.89 -1.14
CA ASN A 66 2.89 -11.81 -1.74
C ASN A 66 4.31 -11.47 -1.24
N LYS A 67 5.31 -11.55 -2.12
CA LYS A 67 6.69 -11.12 -1.86
C LYS A 67 6.73 -9.67 -1.35
N GLU A 68 7.85 -9.25 -0.76
CA GLU A 68 8.00 -7.92 -0.16
C GLU A 68 7.41 -6.80 -1.06
N ASN A 69 6.34 -6.17 -0.56
CA ASN A 69 5.61 -5.06 -1.19
C ASN A 69 4.80 -5.39 -2.45
N GLU A 70 4.40 -6.65 -2.66
CA GLU A 70 3.39 -7.01 -3.67
C GLU A 70 2.06 -7.40 -3.01
N VAL A 71 0.97 -6.83 -3.52
CA VAL A 71 -0.39 -7.07 -3.03
C VAL A 71 -1.29 -7.45 -4.20
N SER A 72 -2.01 -8.56 -4.06
CA SER A 72 -3.07 -8.97 -4.97
C SER A 72 -4.41 -8.85 -4.25
N LEU A 73 -5.43 -8.34 -4.93
CA LEU A 73 -6.78 -8.26 -4.37
C LEU A 73 -7.83 -8.63 -5.41
N ILE A 74 -8.91 -9.25 -4.97
CA ILE A 74 -10.09 -9.56 -5.80
C ILE A 74 -11.13 -8.48 -5.53
N GLY A 75 -11.27 -7.56 -6.47
CA GLY A 75 -12.21 -6.46 -6.39
C GLY A 75 -13.65 -6.94 -6.50
N LYS A 76 -14.53 -6.26 -5.76
CA LYS A 76 -15.94 -6.62 -5.61
C LYS A 76 -16.86 -5.96 -6.64
N SER A 77 -16.35 -5.17 -7.59
CA SER A 77 -17.14 -4.20 -8.36
C SER A 77 -17.71 -3.07 -7.48
N LEU A 78 -18.09 -1.95 -8.10
CA LEU A 78 -18.67 -0.78 -7.43
C LEU A 78 -19.93 -1.12 -6.61
N PHE A 79 -20.67 -2.16 -7.01
CA PHE A 79 -21.94 -2.56 -6.39
C PHE A 79 -21.87 -3.88 -5.60
N GLY A 80 -20.68 -4.48 -5.43
CA GLY A 80 -20.55 -5.77 -4.73
C GLY A 80 -20.27 -5.65 -3.23
N TYR A 81 -20.19 -4.44 -2.69
CA TYR A 81 -20.23 -4.20 -1.25
C TYR A 81 -21.69 -4.17 -0.81
N ARG A 82 -22.13 -5.23 -0.13
CA ARG A 82 -23.45 -5.37 0.47
C ARG A 82 -23.32 -5.48 1.98
#